data_AF-A0A1Z2TK61-F1
#
_entry.id   AF-A0A1Z2TK61-F1
#
_cell.length_a   1.000
_cell.length_b   1.000
_cell.length_c   1.000
_cell.angle_alpha   90.00
_cell.angle_beta   90.00
_cell.angle_gamma   90.00
#
_symmetry.space_group_name_H-M   'P 1'
#
loop_
_entity.id
_entity.type
_entity.pdbx_description
1 polymer ?
#
loop_
_entity_poly.entity_id
_entity_poly.type
_entity_poly.pdbx_seq_one_letter_code
_entity_poly.pdbx_strand_id
1 'polypeptide(L)'
;MVEFTEILGEAWGRFEETKWLLPVPVIMSLMDYGKVIGVLNFEGTHVGIRFPLPEPAPTLWSFVSLPANASGLTFSTQGLMVMALFILLGSYLEAGYLGSIRDALRMVEGSFLDNAKRDFFEFLQFNLMLYAVMVVLIIPLMAMPSMFLLAFPALLVFLYAIYGTPFLISIHGLGFGDALGESINLARMGGEYLDYALKYLALGALISVPLTFIVTNTGLPGLVVGLLLSAPLSLTLSVATVLFFMGQMEHQ
;
A
#
# COMPACT_ATOMS: atom_id res chain seq x y z
N MET A 1 19.84 7.53 -11.66
CA MET A 1 18.66 6.88 -12.30
C MET A 1 18.53 5.55 -11.60
N VAL A 2 17.34 5.21 -11.11
CA VAL A 2 17.16 4.05 -10.23
C VAL A 2 17.28 2.76 -11.02
N GLU A 3 18.22 1.88 -10.66
CA GLU A 3 18.35 0.54 -11.21
C GLU A 3 17.27 -0.39 -10.62
N PHE A 4 16.01 -0.13 -10.96
CA PHE A 4 14.84 -0.75 -10.33
C PHE A 4 14.82 -2.28 -10.46
N THR A 5 15.33 -2.81 -11.58
CA THR A 5 15.47 -4.27 -11.76
C THR A 5 16.51 -4.89 -10.84
N GLU A 6 17.58 -4.15 -10.52
CA GLU A 6 18.60 -4.60 -9.56
C GLU A 6 18.02 -4.60 -8.15
N ILE A 7 17.33 -3.52 -7.74
CA ILE A 7 16.63 -3.44 -6.45
C ILE A 7 15.59 -4.57 -6.31
N LEU A 8 14.82 -4.87 -7.38
CA LEU A 8 13.89 -6.00 -7.37
C LEU A 8 14.59 -7.35 -7.29
N GLY A 9 15.72 -7.51 -7.99
CA GLY A 9 16.55 -8.71 -7.92
C GLY A 9 17.09 -8.94 -6.51
N GLU A 10 17.57 -7.89 -5.86
CA GLU A 10 18.03 -7.93 -4.47
C GLU A 10 16.87 -8.23 -3.52
N ALA A 11 15.73 -7.56 -3.67
CA ALA A 11 14.54 -7.81 -2.88
C ALA A 11 14.04 -9.25 -2.99
N TRP A 12 14.10 -9.83 -4.20
CA TRP A 12 13.80 -11.24 -4.42
C TRP A 12 14.85 -12.17 -3.80
N GLY A 13 16.13 -11.79 -3.85
CA GLY A 13 17.21 -12.49 -3.17
C GLY A 13 17.00 -12.59 -1.65
N ARG A 14 16.29 -11.61 -1.06
CA ARG A 14 15.93 -11.54 0.37
C ARG A 14 14.60 -12.22 0.72
N PHE A 15 13.99 -12.93 -0.23
CA PHE A 15 12.67 -13.51 -0.03
C PHE A 15 12.68 -14.60 1.04
N GLU A 16 13.72 -15.43 1.10
CA GLU A 16 13.80 -16.54 2.07
C GLU A 16 13.87 -16.04 3.52
N GLU A 17 14.57 -14.92 3.77
CA GLU A 17 14.67 -14.28 5.07
C GLU A 17 13.37 -13.56 5.48
N THR A 18 12.55 -13.14 4.51
CA THR A 18 11.36 -12.30 4.75
C THR A 18 10.03 -13.03 4.54
N LYS A 19 10.00 -14.23 3.95
CA LYS A 19 8.76 -14.96 3.59
C LYS A 19 7.82 -15.24 4.76
N TRP A 20 8.31 -15.26 5.99
CA TRP A 20 7.47 -15.42 7.17
C TRP A 20 6.48 -14.25 7.35
N LEU A 21 6.70 -13.12 6.67
CA LEU A 21 5.81 -11.95 6.61
C LEU A 21 4.70 -12.06 5.56
N LEU A 22 4.70 -13.08 4.69
CA LEU A 22 3.65 -13.32 3.69
C LEU A 22 2.21 -13.30 4.25
N PRO A 23 1.94 -13.78 5.48
CA PRO A 23 0.59 -13.72 6.02
C PRO A 23 0.04 -12.29 6.16
N VAL A 24 0.88 -11.28 6.35
CA VAL A 24 0.43 -9.89 6.58
C VAL A 24 -0.37 -9.33 5.41
N PRO A 25 0.16 -9.26 4.17
CA PRO A 25 -0.62 -8.75 3.03
C PRO A 25 -1.87 -9.59 2.75
N VAL A 26 -1.87 -10.90 3.06
CA VAL A 26 -3.06 -11.76 2.94
C VAL A 26 -4.13 -11.35 3.95
N ILE A 27 -3.76 -11.21 5.22
CA ILE A 27 -4.66 -10.77 6.30
C ILE A 27 -5.23 -9.39 5.98
N MET A 28 -4.37 -8.43 5.59
CA MET A 28 -4.80 -7.09 5.23
C MET A 28 -5.73 -7.06 4.01
N SER A 29 -5.50 -7.93 3.02
CA SER A 29 -6.42 -8.09 1.88
C SER A 29 -7.80 -8.58 2.33
N LEU A 30 -7.84 -9.56 3.25
CA LEU A 30 -9.10 -10.13 3.75
C LEU A 30 -9.84 -9.20 4.72
N MET A 31 -9.14 -8.29 5.39
CA MET A 31 -9.75 -7.27 6.25
C MET A 31 -10.67 -6.33 5.47
N ASP A 32 -10.41 -6.11 4.17
CA ASP A 32 -11.28 -5.32 3.32
C ASP A 32 -12.51 -6.12 2.86
N TYR A 33 -13.36 -6.45 3.84
CA TYR A 33 -14.52 -7.33 3.67
C TYR A 33 -15.47 -6.84 2.57
N GLY A 34 -15.65 -5.53 2.45
CA GLY A 34 -16.48 -4.93 1.40
C GLY A 34 -15.99 -5.30 0.01
N LYS A 35 -14.67 -5.23 -0.23
CA LYS A 35 -14.06 -5.62 -1.51
C LYS A 35 -14.15 -7.12 -1.75
N VAL A 36 -13.94 -7.95 -0.73
CA VAL A 36 -14.07 -9.41 -0.82
C VAL A 36 -15.48 -9.80 -1.27
N ILE A 37 -16.51 -9.31 -0.56
CA ILE A 37 -17.91 -9.62 -0.89
C ILE A 37 -18.30 -9.01 -2.22
N GLY A 38 -17.82 -7.80 -2.53
CA GLY A 38 -18.06 -7.13 -3.80
C GLY A 38 -17.57 -7.94 -4.99
N VAL A 39 -16.40 -8.58 -4.90
CA VAL A 39 -15.88 -9.49 -5.94
C VAL A 39 -16.68 -10.79 -6.03
N LEU A 40 -17.01 -11.40 -4.89
CA LEU A 40 -17.73 -12.68 -4.87
C LEU A 40 -19.17 -12.59 -5.40
N ASN A 41 -19.80 -11.43 -5.22
CA ASN A 41 -21.16 -11.15 -5.69
C ASN A 41 -21.20 -10.44 -7.05
N PHE A 42 -20.05 -10.16 -7.66
CA PHE A 42 -20.03 -9.48 -8.94
C PHE A 42 -20.49 -10.41 -10.06
N GLU A 43 -21.53 -9.99 -10.78
CA GLU A 43 -22.00 -10.64 -11.99
C GLU A 43 -21.57 -9.83 -13.22
N GLY A 44 -20.90 -10.50 -14.16
CA GLY A 44 -20.47 -9.90 -15.44
C GLY A 44 -18.97 -10.00 -15.67
N THR A 45 -18.49 -9.29 -16.69
CA THR A 45 -17.07 -9.23 -17.04
C THR A 45 -16.48 -7.88 -16.68
N HIS A 46 -15.38 -7.87 -15.93
CA HIS A 46 -14.65 -6.66 -15.58
C HIS A 46 -13.20 -6.72 -16.07
N VAL A 47 -12.77 -5.63 -16.68
CA VAL A 47 -11.39 -5.36 -17.05
C VAL A 47 -11.05 -3.99 -16.51
N GLY A 48 -9.92 -3.87 -15.84
CA GLY A 48 -9.47 -2.64 -15.24
C GLY A 48 -7.97 -2.67 -15.02
N ILE A 49 -7.41 -1.48 -14.84
CA ILE A 49 -5.99 -1.27 -14.61
C ILE A 49 -5.86 -0.46 -13.33
N ARG A 50 -4.90 -0.83 -12.49
CA ARG A 50 -4.50 -0.06 -11.31
C ARG A 50 -3.16 0.61 -11.57
N PHE A 51 -2.96 1.76 -10.97
CA PHE A 51 -1.70 2.49 -11.00
C PHE A 51 -1.22 2.65 -9.56
N PRO A 52 -0.74 1.58 -8.92
CA PRO A 52 -0.34 1.64 -7.52
C PRO A 52 0.93 2.49 -7.39
N LEU A 53 0.97 3.30 -6.35
CA LEU A 53 2.19 3.93 -5.88
C LEU A 53 2.80 3.08 -4.77
N PRO A 54 4.08 3.27 -4.41
CA PRO A 54 4.66 2.55 -3.30
C PRO A 54 3.86 2.76 -2.01
N GLU A 55 3.60 1.70 -1.27
CA GLU A 55 2.82 1.74 -0.03
C GLU A 55 3.42 0.74 0.97
N PRO A 56 3.22 0.92 2.29
CA PRO A 56 3.98 0.18 3.29
C PRO A 56 3.70 -1.33 3.29
N ALA A 57 2.46 -1.72 3.00
CA ALA A 57 2.04 -3.11 2.89
C ALA A 57 1.04 -3.27 1.73
N PRO A 58 1.52 -3.42 0.49
CA PRO A 58 0.65 -3.63 -0.65
C PRO A 58 -0.23 -4.86 -0.44
N THR A 59 -1.48 -4.78 -0.86
CA THR A 59 -2.46 -5.86 -0.70
C THR A 59 -2.91 -6.35 -2.08
N LEU A 60 -3.78 -7.35 -2.12
CA LEU A 60 -4.46 -7.74 -3.36
C LEU A 60 -5.12 -6.53 -4.05
N TRP A 61 -5.71 -5.64 -3.26
CA TRP A 61 -6.51 -4.50 -3.75
C TRP A 61 -5.67 -3.37 -4.33
N SER A 62 -4.37 -3.40 -4.10
CA SER A 62 -3.39 -2.52 -4.72
C SER A 62 -3.21 -2.82 -6.21
N PHE A 63 -3.39 -4.10 -6.59
CA PHE A 63 -3.23 -4.57 -7.95
C PHE A 63 -4.56 -4.87 -8.64
N VAL A 64 -5.66 -5.05 -7.90
CA VAL A 64 -6.96 -5.38 -8.47
C VAL A 64 -7.83 -4.12 -8.63
N SER A 65 -8.22 -3.83 -9.86
CA SER A 65 -9.30 -2.87 -10.14
C SER A 65 -10.64 -3.52 -9.81
N LEU A 66 -11.47 -2.80 -9.06
CA LEU A 66 -12.79 -3.28 -8.68
C LEU A 66 -13.86 -2.59 -9.54
N PRO A 67 -14.95 -3.31 -9.88
CA PRO A 67 -16.09 -2.69 -10.51
C PRO A 67 -16.70 -1.63 -9.58
N ALA A 68 -17.25 -0.55 -10.15
CA ALA A 68 -17.73 0.62 -9.40
C ALA A 68 -18.78 0.30 -8.30
N ASN A 69 -19.51 -0.81 -8.46
CA ASN A 69 -20.55 -1.24 -7.53
C ASN A 69 -20.04 -2.10 -6.36
N ALA A 70 -18.75 -2.48 -6.35
CA ALA A 70 -18.15 -3.36 -5.35
C ALA A 70 -17.65 -2.61 -4.09
N SER A 71 -17.60 -1.29 -4.10
CA SER A 71 -17.15 -0.48 -2.96
C SER A 71 -18.34 0.05 -2.14
N GLY A 72 -18.77 -0.70 -1.13
CA GLY A 72 -19.83 -0.30 -0.21
C GLY A 72 -19.27 0.36 1.06
N LEU A 73 -19.06 1.68 1.04
CA LEU A 73 -18.87 2.45 2.28
C LEU A 73 -20.24 2.78 2.86
N THR A 74 -20.67 2.01 3.85
CA THR A 74 -21.92 2.27 4.58
C THR A 74 -21.62 3.13 5.81
N PHE A 75 -22.08 4.39 5.80
CA PHE A 75 -21.98 5.28 6.96
C PHE A 75 -23.04 4.91 8.01
N SER A 76 -22.71 3.96 8.88
CA SER A 76 -23.49 3.59 10.06
C SER A 76 -22.61 3.60 11.31
N THR A 77 -23.19 3.74 12.50
CA THR A 77 -22.42 3.69 13.76
C THR A 77 -21.59 2.41 13.86
N GLN A 78 -22.16 1.28 13.42
CA GLN A 78 -21.45 0.01 13.37
C GLN A 78 -20.34 0.00 12.32
N GLY A 79 -20.58 0.57 11.13
CA GLY A 79 -19.57 0.73 10.09
C GLY A 79 -18.39 1.59 10.53
N LEU A 80 -18.64 2.68 11.28
CA LEU A 80 -17.60 3.54 11.84
C LEU A 80 -16.75 2.80 12.89
N MET A 81 -17.37 1.97 13.74
CA MET A 81 -16.62 1.15 14.71
C MET A 81 -15.73 0.12 14.02
N VAL A 82 -16.24 -0.56 12.99
CA VAL A 82 -15.47 -1.54 12.20
C VAL A 82 -14.32 -0.83 11.48
N MET A 83 -14.58 0.32 10.87
CA MET A 83 -13.56 1.14 10.21
C MET A 83 -12.45 1.55 11.20
N ALA A 84 -12.82 2.05 12.39
CA ALA A 84 -11.84 2.42 13.41
C ALA A 84 -10.99 1.22 13.85
N LEU A 85 -11.60 0.05 14.03
CA LEU A 85 -10.87 -1.19 14.35
C LEU A 85 -9.89 -1.57 13.24
N PHE A 86 -10.29 -1.46 11.97
CA PHE A 86 -9.43 -1.76 10.83
C PHE A 86 -8.30 -0.76 10.66
N ILE A 87 -8.52 0.52 10.97
CA ILE A 87 -7.45 1.53 11.00
C ILE A 87 -6.43 1.18 12.07
N LEU A 88 -6.88 0.84 13.28
CA LEU A 88 -5.99 0.45 14.38
C LEU A 88 -5.20 -0.82 14.03
N LEU A 89 -5.88 -1.87 13.58
CA LEU A 89 -5.24 -3.13 13.23
C LEU A 89 -4.32 -2.99 12.02
N GLY A 90 -4.74 -2.27 10.98
CA GLY A 90 -3.94 -2.00 9.79
C GLY A 90 -2.66 -1.25 10.14
N SER A 91 -2.75 -0.19 10.95
CA SER A 91 -1.58 0.58 11.40
C SER A 91 -0.60 -0.29 12.20
N TYR A 92 -1.12 -1.15 13.08
CA TYR A 92 -0.28 -2.08 13.85
C TYR A 92 0.42 -3.11 12.95
N LEU A 93 -0.30 -3.66 11.97
CA LEU A 93 0.24 -4.62 11.02
C LEU A 93 1.28 -3.98 10.10
N GLU A 94 1.03 -2.79 9.56
CA GLU A 94 1.97 -2.05 8.71
C GLU A 94 3.26 -1.69 9.45
N ALA A 95 3.15 -1.19 10.68
CA ALA A 95 4.29 -0.87 11.53
C ALA A 95 5.17 -2.12 11.81
N GLY A 96 4.54 -3.24 12.19
CA GLY A 96 5.25 -4.49 12.42
C GLY A 96 5.88 -5.04 11.15
N TYR A 97 5.15 -4.98 10.03
CA TYR A 97 5.58 -5.51 8.75
C TYR A 97 6.80 -4.78 8.22
N LEU A 98 6.74 -3.45 8.17
CA LEU A 98 7.83 -2.65 7.61
C LEU A 98 9.06 -2.66 8.54
N GLY A 99 8.84 -2.61 9.85
CA GLY A 99 9.92 -2.71 10.83
C GLY A 99 10.62 -4.07 10.79
N SER A 100 9.87 -5.16 10.60
CA SER A 100 10.44 -6.50 10.44
C SER A 100 11.20 -6.68 9.12
N ILE A 101 10.73 -6.09 8.02
CA ILE A 101 11.51 -6.06 6.76
C ILE A 101 12.83 -5.34 7.00
N ARG A 102 12.79 -4.16 7.62
CA ARG A 102 13.99 -3.37 7.92
C ARG A 102 14.99 -4.15 8.78
N ASP A 103 14.53 -4.84 9.81
CA ASP A 103 15.41 -5.62 10.70
C ASP A 103 16.02 -6.83 9.99
N ALA A 104 15.24 -7.53 9.17
CA ALA A 104 15.73 -8.62 8.33
C ALA A 104 16.82 -8.14 7.35
N LEU A 105 16.62 -6.97 6.73
CA LEU A 105 17.61 -6.39 5.81
C LEU A 105 18.87 -5.88 6.51
N ARG A 106 18.74 -5.38 7.74
CA ARG A 106 19.88 -4.96 8.58
C ARG A 106 20.58 -6.12 9.30
N MET A 107 20.10 -7.37 9.13
CA MET A 107 20.60 -8.56 9.84
C MET A 107 20.58 -8.39 11.37
N VAL A 108 19.54 -7.72 11.89
CA VAL A 108 19.32 -7.53 13.33
C VAL A 108 18.19 -8.43 13.78
N GLU A 109 18.33 -9.05 14.95
CA GLU A 109 17.23 -9.78 15.59
C GLU A 109 16.13 -8.79 16.00
N GLY A 110 15.02 -8.83 15.28
CA GLY A 110 13.85 -7.99 15.55
C GLY A 110 12.58 -8.83 15.65
N SER A 111 11.71 -8.51 16.60
CA SER A 111 10.39 -9.13 16.68
C SER A 111 9.35 -8.27 15.97
N PHE A 112 8.36 -8.91 15.34
CA PHE A 112 7.24 -8.20 14.70
C PHE A 112 6.50 -7.31 15.69
N LEU A 113 6.27 -7.82 16.91
CA LEU A 113 5.48 -7.13 17.93
C LEU A 113 6.21 -5.90 18.48
N ASP A 114 7.53 -5.96 18.61
CA ASP A 114 8.31 -4.82 19.12
C ASP A 114 8.39 -3.71 18.07
N ASN A 115 8.59 -4.08 16.81
CA ASN A 115 8.49 -3.13 15.69
C ASN A 115 7.11 -2.48 15.59
N ALA A 116 6.06 -3.31 15.67
CA ALA A 116 4.69 -2.82 15.62
C ALA A 116 4.41 -1.83 16.75
N LYS A 117 4.79 -2.16 17.99
CA LYS A 117 4.61 -1.26 19.14
C LYS A 117 5.41 0.03 19.02
N ARG A 118 6.62 -0.03 18.45
CA ARG A 118 7.49 1.13 18.33
C ARG A 118 6.91 2.18 17.39
N ASP A 119 6.47 1.77 16.19
CA ASP A 119 6.04 2.71 15.14
C ASP A 119 4.51 2.87 15.07
N PHE A 120 3.76 2.20 15.96
CA PHE A 120 2.30 2.15 15.90
C PHE A 120 1.64 3.53 15.82
N PHE A 121 2.08 4.47 16.67
CA PHE A 121 1.42 5.77 16.80
C PHE A 121 1.64 6.62 15.55
N GLU A 122 2.83 6.55 14.97
CA GLU A 122 3.21 7.27 13.76
C GLU A 122 2.45 6.72 12.55
N PHE A 123 2.34 5.39 12.43
CA PHE A 123 1.50 4.75 11.41
C PHE A 123 0.01 5.05 11.60
N LEU A 124 -0.46 5.11 12.85
CA LEU A 124 -1.84 5.47 13.15
C LEU A 124 -2.16 6.90 12.70
N GLN A 125 -1.26 7.85 12.95
CA GLN A 125 -1.42 9.23 12.49
C GLN A 125 -1.43 9.32 10.96
N PHE A 126 -0.51 8.61 10.30
CA PHE A 126 -0.46 8.52 8.84
C PHE A 126 -1.76 7.96 8.24
N ASN A 127 -2.25 6.85 8.79
CA ASN A 127 -3.47 6.22 8.30
C ASN A 127 -4.70 7.11 8.58
N LEU A 128 -4.81 7.72 9.77
CA LEU A 128 -5.89 8.68 10.05
C LEU A 128 -5.88 9.87 9.08
N MET A 129 -4.71 10.39 8.72
CA MET A 129 -4.59 11.42 7.68
C MET A 129 -5.10 10.91 6.32
N LEU A 130 -4.67 9.73 5.88
CA LEU A 130 -5.13 9.15 4.62
C LEU A 130 -6.66 9.01 4.58
N TYR A 131 -7.24 8.47 5.64
CA TYR A 131 -8.69 8.33 5.77
C TYR A 131 -9.41 9.70 5.77
N ALA A 132 -8.89 10.68 6.50
CA ALA A 132 -9.45 12.04 6.51
C ALA A 132 -9.45 12.66 5.11
N VAL A 133 -8.35 12.52 4.36
CA VAL A 133 -8.26 13.00 2.97
C VAL A 133 -9.24 12.26 2.06
N MET A 134 -9.38 10.94 2.19
CA MET A 134 -10.37 10.19 1.41
C MET A 134 -11.80 10.67 1.67
N VAL A 135 -12.18 10.89 2.93
CA VAL A 135 -13.51 11.41 3.30
C VAL A 135 -13.74 12.80 2.71
N VAL A 136 -12.75 13.69 2.82
CA VAL A 136 -12.81 15.04 2.25
C VAL A 136 -12.96 15.02 0.73
N LEU A 137 -12.36 14.05 0.02
CA LEU A 137 -12.50 13.91 -1.43
C LEU A 137 -13.85 13.29 -1.84
N ILE A 138 -14.39 12.34 -1.06
CA ILE A 138 -15.64 11.66 -1.39
C ILE A 138 -16.85 12.61 -1.27
N ILE A 139 -16.90 13.47 -0.26
CA ILE A 139 -18.05 14.37 -0.01
C ILE A 139 -18.38 15.26 -1.23
N PRO A 140 -17.42 15.99 -1.83
CA PRO A 140 -17.67 16.77 -3.06
C PRO A 140 -18.04 15.91 -4.26
N LEU A 141 -17.45 14.71 -4.40
CA LEU A 141 -17.75 13.81 -5.52
C LEU A 141 -19.19 13.31 -5.50
N MET A 142 -19.76 13.12 -4.32
CA MET A 142 -21.18 12.77 -4.16
C MET A 142 -22.10 13.93 -4.59
N ALA A 143 -21.71 15.17 -4.32
CA ALA A 143 -22.49 16.35 -4.70
C ALA A 143 -22.33 16.70 -6.20
N MET A 144 -21.11 16.55 -6.73
CA MET A 144 -20.74 16.94 -8.09
C MET A 144 -19.80 15.89 -8.70
N PRO A 145 -20.32 14.85 -9.37
CA PRO A 145 -19.49 13.77 -9.93
C PRO A 145 -18.43 14.24 -10.94
N SER A 146 -18.66 15.38 -11.62
CA SER A 146 -17.68 15.99 -12.54
C SER A 146 -16.39 16.43 -11.84
N MET A 147 -16.40 16.64 -10.53
CA MET A 147 -15.20 16.92 -9.72
C MET A 147 -14.19 15.77 -9.77
N PHE A 148 -14.58 14.58 -10.23
CA PHE A 148 -13.67 13.44 -10.42
C PHE A 148 -12.45 13.80 -11.27
N LEU A 149 -12.64 14.60 -12.33
CA LEU A 149 -11.55 15.01 -13.22
C LEU A 149 -10.48 15.85 -12.52
N LEU A 150 -10.81 16.50 -11.40
CA LEU A 150 -9.88 17.26 -10.57
C LEU A 150 -9.39 16.46 -9.37
N ALA A 151 -10.31 15.76 -8.69
CA ALA A 151 -10.03 14.98 -7.49
C ALA A 151 -9.07 13.82 -7.77
N PHE A 152 -9.19 13.17 -8.93
CA PHE A 152 -8.32 12.05 -9.28
C PHE A 152 -6.85 12.48 -9.48
N PRO A 153 -6.53 13.49 -10.32
CA PRO A 153 -5.16 14.01 -10.39
C PRO A 153 -4.64 14.56 -9.05
N ALA A 154 -5.48 15.28 -8.30
CA ALA A 154 -5.09 15.81 -6.99
C ALA A 154 -4.73 14.69 -6.01
N LEU A 155 -5.49 13.58 -6.03
CA LEU A 155 -5.21 12.39 -5.24
C LEU A 155 -3.88 11.75 -5.63
N LEU A 156 -3.58 11.62 -6.93
CA LEU A 156 -2.30 11.06 -7.38
C LEU A 156 -1.11 11.91 -6.93
N VAL A 157 -1.21 13.24 -7.05
CA VAL A 157 -0.18 14.16 -6.57
C VAL A 157 -0.01 14.06 -5.05
N PHE A 158 -1.13 13.99 -4.31
CA PHE A 158 -1.11 13.82 -2.87
C PHE A 158 -0.42 12.52 -2.46
N LEU A 159 -0.84 11.38 -3.02
CA LEU A 159 -0.25 10.08 -2.73
C LEU A 159 1.24 10.04 -3.10
N TYR A 160 1.63 10.62 -4.24
CA TYR A 160 3.04 10.75 -4.62
C TYR A 160 3.84 11.55 -3.58
N ALA A 161 3.29 12.65 -3.08
CA ALA A 161 3.97 13.50 -2.12
C ALA A 161 4.24 12.80 -0.77
N ILE A 162 3.36 11.87 -0.37
CA ILE A 162 3.40 11.29 0.98
C ILE A 162 3.86 9.83 1.02
N TYR A 163 4.06 9.16 -0.13
CA TYR A 163 4.32 7.72 -0.14
C TYR A 163 5.56 7.33 0.65
N GLY A 164 6.57 8.20 0.73
CA GLY A 164 7.80 7.96 1.50
C GLY A 164 7.60 7.99 3.01
N THR A 165 6.56 8.65 3.50
CA THR A 165 6.30 8.87 4.94
C THR A 165 6.42 7.59 5.79
N PRO A 166 5.69 6.49 5.52
CA PRO A 166 5.78 5.29 6.34
C PRO A 166 7.16 4.62 6.30
N PHE A 167 7.88 4.70 5.18
CA PHE A 167 9.24 4.18 5.06
C PHE A 167 10.22 5.01 5.88
N LEU A 168 10.09 6.34 5.85
CA LEU A 168 10.92 7.24 6.66
C LEU A 168 10.66 7.07 8.16
N ILE A 169 9.40 6.85 8.58
CA ILE A 169 9.05 6.50 9.96
C ILE A 169 9.80 5.22 10.36
N SER A 170 9.63 4.14 9.61
CA SER A 170 10.16 2.84 10.04
C SER A 170 11.68 2.74 9.89
N ILE A 171 12.27 3.25 8.82
CA ILE A 171 13.71 3.08 8.53
C ILE A 171 14.57 4.02 9.38
N HIS A 172 14.11 5.28 9.55
CA HIS A 172 14.86 6.33 10.21
C HIS A 172 14.35 6.66 11.63
N GLY A 173 13.22 6.07 12.05
CA GLY A 173 12.64 6.37 13.35
C GLY A 173 12.13 7.80 13.47
N LEU A 174 11.76 8.43 12.34
CA LEU A 174 11.22 9.79 12.34
C LEU A 174 9.79 9.80 12.89
N GLY A 175 9.44 10.86 13.62
CA GLY A 175 8.05 11.14 13.93
C GLY A 175 7.25 11.44 12.67
N PHE A 176 5.93 11.19 12.71
CA PHE A 176 5.04 11.38 11.55
C PHE A 176 5.18 12.75 10.87
N GLY A 177 5.26 13.84 11.64
CA GLY A 177 5.38 15.20 11.09
C GLY A 177 6.69 15.42 10.32
N ASP A 178 7.80 14.97 10.88
CA ASP A 178 9.13 15.07 10.26
C ASP A 178 9.22 14.18 9.02
N ALA A 179 8.72 12.95 9.12
CA ALA A 179 8.66 12.01 8.00
C ALA A 179 7.80 12.52 6.84
N LEU A 180 6.65 13.16 7.14
CA LEU A 180 5.78 13.76 6.14
C LEU A 180 6.46 14.96 5.46
N GLY A 181 7.10 15.83 6.26
CA GLY A 181 7.86 16.97 5.73
C GLY A 181 8.98 16.53 4.79
N GLU A 182 9.73 15.50 5.18
CA GLU A 182 10.82 14.96 4.37
C GLU A 182 10.31 14.23 3.11
N SER A 183 9.23 13.44 3.21
CA SER A 183 8.58 12.83 2.03
C SER A 183 8.15 13.89 1.01
N ILE A 184 7.58 15.01 1.47
CA ILE A 184 7.19 16.13 0.60
C ILE A 184 8.43 16.81 -0.02
N ASN A 185 9.52 16.94 0.74
CA ASN A 185 10.77 17.50 0.24
C ASN A 185 11.36 16.62 -0.87
N LEU A 186 11.43 15.30 -0.66
CA LEU A 186 11.83 14.32 -1.67
C LEU A 186 10.95 14.42 -2.93
N ALA A 187 9.63 14.52 -2.76
CA ALA A 187 8.69 14.68 -3.87
C ALA A 187 8.89 15.99 -4.66
N ARG A 188 9.29 17.08 -4.00
CA ARG A 188 9.59 18.37 -4.66
C ARG A 188 10.91 18.33 -5.41
N MET A 189 11.93 17.68 -4.84
CA MET A 189 13.22 17.47 -5.50
C MET A 189 13.07 16.55 -6.72
N GLY A 190 12.13 15.60 -6.65
CA GLY A 190 11.88 14.64 -7.71
C GLY A 190 13.07 13.68 -7.86
N GLY A 191 13.65 13.62 -9.06
CA GLY A 191 14.83 12.79 -9.33
C GLY A 191 14.56 11.30 -9.12
N GLU A 192 15.36 10.66 -8.28
CA GLU A 192 15.26 9.22 -8.00
C GLU A 192 13.94 8.84 -7.32
N TYR A 193 13.38 9.74 -6.50
CA TYR A 193 12.07 9.54 -5.88
C TYR A 193 10.95 9.48 -6.94
N LEU A 194 10.96 10.38 -7.93
CA LEU A 194 10.03 10.33 -9.06
C LEU A 194 10.25 9.09 -9.94
N ASP A 195 11.51 8.79 -10.27
CA ASP A 195 11.88 7.67 -11.13
C ASP A 195 11.49 6.32 -10.51
N TYR A 196 11.71 6.14 -9.20
CA TYR A 196 11.27 4.97 -8.46
C TYR A 196 9.74 4.82 -8.52
N ALA A 197 9.00 5.89 -8.20
CA ALA A 197 7.54 5.86 -8.21
C ALA A 197 6.96 5.53 -9.59
N LEU A 198 7.53 6.07 -10.67
CA LEU A 198 7.09 5.80 -12.04
C LEU A 198 7.35 4.34 -12.45
N LYS A 199 8.50 3.78 -12.06
CA LYS A 199 8.84 2.36 -12.35
C LYS A 199 7.98 1.40 -11.53
N TYR A 200 7.75 1.70 -10.26
CA TYR A 200 6.81 0.97 -9.41
C TYR A 200 5.40 0.99 -10.01
N LEU A 201 4.92 2.16 -10.41
CA LEU A 201 3.61 2.35 -11.03
C LEU A 201 3.48 1.56 -12.33
N ALA A 202 4.50 1.60 -13.19
CA ALA A 202 4.50 0.86 -14.45
C ALA A 202 4.44 -0.65 -14.22
N LEU A 203 5.23 -1.19 -13.29
CA LEU A 203 5.22 -2.60 -12.93
C LEU A 203 3.87 -3.01 -12.32
N GLY A 204 3.37 -2.21 -11.36
CA GLY A 204 2.08 -2.45 -10.73
C GLY A 204 0.93 -2.43 -11.74
N ALA A 205 0.96 -1.50 -12.70
CA ALA A 205 -0.02 -1.46 -13.79
C ALA A 205 0.05 -2.70 -14.68
N LEU A 206 1.25 -3.16 -15.03
CA LEU A 206 1.45 -4.38 -15.82
C LEU A 206 0.87 -5.62 -15.10
N ILE A 207 1.15 -5.76 -13.81
CA ILE A 207 0.64 -6.87 -12.97
C ILE A 207 -0.88 -6.75 -12.76
N SER A 208 -1.41 -5.53 -12.71
CA SER A 208 -2.82 -5.28 -12.40
C SER A 208 -3.79 -5.85 -13.42
N VAL A 209 -3.40 -5.89 -14.71
CA VAL A 209 -4.26 -6.37 -15.80
C VAL A 209 -4.63 -7.85 -15.61
N PRO A 210 -3.68 -8.80 -15.54
CA PRO A 210 -4.01 -10.20 -15.35
C PRO A 210 -4.63 -10.47 -13.97
N LEU A 211 -4.17 -9.81 -12.90
CA LEU A 211 -4.75 -10.00 -11.56
C LEU A 211 -6.21 -9.53 -11.50
N THR A 212 -6.52 -8.36 -12.06
CA THR A 212 -7.90 -7.87 -12.16
C THR A 212 -8.75 -8.88 -12.92
N PHE A 213 -8.29 -9.31 -14.10
CA PHE A 213 -9.04 -10.24 -14.91
C PHE A 213 -9.33 -11.56 -14.18
N ILE A 214 -8.35 -12.15 -13.49
CA ILE A 214 -8.55 -13.40 -12.77
C ILE A 214 -9.50 -13.20 -11.58
N VAL A 215 -9.24 -12.20 -10.75
CA VAL A 215 -9.93 -12.00 -9.47
C VAL A 215 -11.39 -11.62 -9.68
N THR A 216 -11.70 -10.71 -10.60
CA THR A 216 -13.07 -10.20 -10.76
C THR A 216 -13.97 -11.08 -11.62
N ASN A 217 -13.43 -12.04 -12.37
CA ASN A 217 -14.21 -12.81 -13.35
C ASN A 217 -14.38 -14.29 -13.01
N THR A 218 -13.70 -14.80 -11.97
CA THR A 218 -13.75 -16.23 -11.61
C THR A 218 -14.23 -16.50 -10.19
N GLY A 219 -14.70 -15.47 -9.48
CA GLY A 219 -15.29 -15.60 -8.14
C GLY A 219 -14.26 -16.09 -7.09
N LEU A 220 -14.68 -17.04 -6.25
CA LEU A 220 -13.84 -17.54 -5.15
C LEU A 220 -12.49 -18.14 -5.62
N PRO A 221 -12.42 -18.98 -6.66
CA PRO A 221 -11.14 -19.42 -7.23
C PRO A 221 -10.20 -18.25 -7.59
N GLY A 222 -10.73 -17.21 -8.23
CA GLY A 222 -9.97 -16.02 -8.61
C GLY A 222 -9.43 -15.27 -7.42
N LEU A 223 -10.24 -15.12 -6.38
CA LEU A 223 -9.83 -14.50 -5.13
C LEU A 223 -8.68 -15.28 -4.46
N VAL A 224 -8.78 -16.61 -4.38
CA VAL A 224 -7.73 -17.46 -3.79
C VAL A 224 -6.43 -17.36 -4.58
N VAL A 225 -6.50 -17.48 -5.91
CA VAL A 225 -5.32 -17.32 -6.79
C VAL A 225 -4.73 -15.92 -6.65
N GLY A 226 -5.59 -14.89 -6.63
CA GLY A 226 -5.18 -13.50 -6.43
C GLY A 226 -4.40 -13.31 -5.14
N LEU A 227 -4.91 -13.81 -4.00
CA LEU A 227 -4.25 -13.72 -2.70
C LEU A 227 -2.89 -14.43 -2.69
N LEU A 228 -2.81 -15.62 -3.29
CA LEU A 228 -1.57 -16.42 -3.35
C LEU A 228 -0.51 -15.76 -4.23
N LEU A 229 -0.91 -15.08 -5.31
CA LEU A 229 0.00 -14.37 -6.19
C LEU A 229 0.39 -12.99 -5.65
N SER A 230 -0.56 -12.27 -5.05
CA SER A 230 -0.31 -10.90 -4.58
C SER A 230 0.60 -10.88 -3.37
N ALA A 231 0.48 -11.83 -2.42
CA ALA A 231 1.30 -11.83 -1.21
C ALA A 231 2.82 -11.81 -1.45
N PRO A 232 3.42 -12.68 -2.29
CA PRO A 232 4.84 -12.62 -2.58
C PRO A 232 5.20 -11.35 -3.36
N LEU A 233 4.36 -10.90 -4.30
CA LEU A 233 4.58 -9.66 -5.05
C LEU A 233 4.61 -8.44 -4.11
N SER A 234 3.64 -8.34 -3.20
CA SER A 234 3.57 -7.32 -2.15
C SER A 234 4.82 -7.31 -1.30
N LEU A 235 5.29 -8.48 -0.87
CA LEU A 235 6.50 -8.60 -0.06
C LEU A 235 7.73 -8.14 -0.81
N THR A 236 7.95 -8.62 -2.03
CA THR A 236 9.10 -8.21 -2.85
C THR A 236 9.08 -6.71 -3.11
N LEU A 237 7.93 -6.13 -3.42
CA LEU A 237 7.78 -4.68 -3.65
C LEU A 237 8.01 -3.86 -2.38
N SER A 238 7.61 -4.36 -1.21
CA SER A 238 7.85 -3.71 0.08
C SER A 238 9.33 -3.73 0.43
N VAL A 239 9.98 -4.89 0.29
CA VAL A 239 11.43 -5.07 0.48
C VAL A 239 12.21 -4.15 -0.46
N ALA A 240 11.84 -4.12 -1.75
CA ALA A 240 12.45 -3.23 -2.74
C ALA A 240 12.33 -1.75 -2.33
N THR A 241 11.18 -1.35 -1.81
CA THR A 241 10.97 0.04 -1.38
C THR A 241 11.77 0.36 -0.13
N VAL A 242 11.89 -0.57 0.82
CA VAL A 242 12.79 -0.40 1.98
C VAL A 242 14.25 -0.29 1.53
N LEU A 243 14.72 -1.15 0.63
CA LEU A 243 16.07 -1.06 0.06
C LEU A 243 16.31 0.29 -0.61
N PHE A 244 15.36 0.78 -1.40
CA PHE A 244 15.44 2.09 -2.03
C PHE A 244 15.63 3.21 -1.00
N PHE A 245 14.82 3.25 0.07
CA PHE A 245 14.95 4.28 1.11
C PHE A 245 16.17 4.10 2.01
N MET A 246 16.69 2.88 2.15
CA MET A 246 17.99 2.63 2.81
C MET A 246 19.15 3.16 1.95
N GLY A 247 19.13 2.93 0.63
CA GLY A 247 20.20 3.33 -0.29
C GLY A 247 20.24 4.84 -0.58
N GLN A 248 19.10 5.54 -0.56
CA GLN A 248 19.02 7.00 -0.69
C GLN A 248 19.87 7.77 0.35
N MET A 249 20.26 7.11 1.44
CA MET A 249 21.09 7.69 2.51
C MET A 249 22.61 7.56 2.27
N GLU A 250 23.08 6.71 1.35
CA GLU A 250 24.53 6.64 1.06
C GLU A 250 25.01 7.83 0.20
N HIS A 251 24.08 8.60 -0.35
CA HIS A 251 24.35 9.72 -1.26
C HIS A 251 23.97 11.10 -0.72
N GLN A 252 23.54 11.20 0.56
CA GLN A 252 23.36 12.47 1.29
C GLN A 252 24.48 12.66 2.31
#